data_AF-A0A7W5S4P5-F1
#
_entry.id   AF-A0A7W5S4P5-F1
#
_cell.length_a   1.000
_cell.length_b   1.000
_cell.length_c   1.000
_cell.angle_alpha   90.00
_cell.angle_beta   90.00
_cell.angle_gamma   90.00
#
_symmetry.space_group_name_H-M   'P 1'
#
loop_
_entity.id
_entity.type
_entity.pdbx_description
1 polymer ?
#
loop_
_entity_poly.entity_id
_entity_poly.type
_entity_poly.pdbx_seq_one_letter_code
_entity_poly.pdbx_strand_id
1 'polypeptide(L)'
;MTDMPAAHLFQRAIAAAAIADGAGPDAPPGGHGDVPIGVISAIAGASSRVLLDRAAIAPLLAHPDAVLAAAGQVGSQVKIRVGTSWIIANVRSLALEAAMGSVIAGEIDFLGEGDEDRATGALYGFRRGVTRYPMPGCEVFAVTTRDLREVYAAEDRANIAIGTVYPTTDVPAALYVDAMLGKHFALVGSTGTGKSTAAALILHRICDLAPQGHIVMIDPHGEYAAAFGTNGAIHDVSNLQMPYWLMNFEEHCEVFLTSTGEQRQFDADILAKCLLAARAKSRLGQAIAKLTVDAPIPYLLSDLTASSASKWVRWTAPATPAPICGSRARSTRSRPIRAMASCSRGCSSRTRWRRFSSASSACPATAGRSRSSMCRACRRTSPPSSSRCSHG
;
A
#
# COMPACT_ATOMS: atom_id res chain seq x y z
N MET A 1 7.88 -17.55 57.87
CA MET A 1 8.90 -17.80 56.85
C MET A 1 8.21 -17.92 55.50
N THR A 2 8.02 -16.80 54.81
CA THR A 2 7.51 -16.76 53.43
C THR A 2 7.99 -15.47 52.80
N ASP A 3 9.31 -15.29 52.77
CA ASP A 3 9.94 -14.36 51.84
C ASP A 3 9.89 -15.00 50.46
N MET A 4 9.07 -14.46 49.56
CA MET A 4 9.06 -14.83 48.16
C MET A 4 10.28 -14.22 47.46
N PRO A 5 11.24 -15.00 46.95
CA PRO A 5 12.48 -14.49 46.36
C PRO A 5 12.30 -13.71 45.04
N ALA A 6 11.09 -13.68 44.45
CA ALA A 6 10.81 -13.03 43.17
C ALA A 6 10.54 -11.51 43.27
N ALA A 7 9.99 -11.02 44.39
CA ALA A 7 9.74 -9.60 44.59
C ALA A 7 11.04 -8.77 44.62
N HIS A 8 12.11 -9.37 45.19
CA HIS A 8 13.42 -8.75 45.25
C HIS A 8 14.12 -8.64 43.89
N LEU A 9 13.81 -9.47 42.90
CA LEU A 9 14.39 -9.36 41.56
C LEU A 9 13.76 -8.22 40.77
N PHE A 10 12.46 -7.99 40.95
CA PHE A 10 11.75 -6.84 40.40
C PHE A 10 12.20 -5.53 41.05
N GLN A 11 12.26 -5.48 42.39
CA GLN A 11 12.85 -4.35 43.10
C GLN A 11 14.33 -4.17 42.80
N ARG A 12 15.10 -5.21 42.47
CA ARG A 12 16.49 -5.09 42.00
C ARG A 12 16.60 -4.62 40.57
N ALA A 13 15.69 -5.00 39.67
CA ALA A 13 15.66 -4.48 38.30
C ALA A 13 15.25 -3.00 38.28
N ILE A 14 14.24 -2.64 39.07
CA ILE A 14 13.82 -1.26 39.31
C ILE A 14 14.94 -0.49 40.03
N ALA A 15 15.54 -1.01 41.10
CA ALA A 15 16.63 -0.32 41.81
C ALA A 15 17.90 -0.22 40.97
N ALA A 16 18.22 -1.21 40.13
CA ALA A 16 19.35 -1.13 39.20
C ALA A 16 19.12 -0.11 38.09
N ALA A 17 17.87 0.11 37.66
CA ALA A 17 17.50 1.15 36.70
C ALA A 17 17.37 2.54 37.35
N ALA A 18 16.83 2.64 38.57
CA ALA A 18 16.61 3.88 39.32
C ALA A 18 17.91 4.53 39.82
N ILE A 19 19.04 3.81 39.83
CA ILE A 19 20.35 4.40 40.15
C ILE A 19 20.90 5.23 38.97
N ALA A 20 20.29 5.20 37.78
CA ALA A 20 20.76 5.95 36.62
C ALA A 20 20.18 7.37 36.47
N ASP A 21 19.01 7.68 37.03
CA ASP A 21 18.39 9.01 36.92
C ASP A 21 18.06 9.59 38.31
N GLY A 22 18.87 10.55 38.75
CA GLY A 22 18.61 11.34 39.94
C GLY A 22 17.48 12.35 39.68
N ALA A 23 16.26 12.03 40.07
CA ALA A 23 15.14 12.97 40.15
C ALA A 23 14.69 13.15 41.62
N GLY A 24 14.67 14.40 42.09
CA GLY A 24 14.34 14.79 43.47
C GLY A 24 12.83 14.73 43.81
N PRO A 25 12.47 14.87 45.10
CA PRO A 25 11.19 14.44 45.66
C PRO A 25 9.96 15.36 45.41
N ASP A 26 10.03 16.35 44.53
CA ASP A 26 8.97 17.37 44.35
C ASP A 26 8.26 17.28 42.99
N ALA A 27 7.70 16.12 42.64
CA ALA A 27 6.77 15.99 41.52
C ALA A 27 5.31 16.10 42.00
N PRO A 28 4.47 16.96 41.39
CA PRO A 28 3.05 17.10 41.77
C PRO A 28 2.28 15.79 41.54
N PRO A 29 1.14 15.58 42.24
CA PRO A 29 0.43 14.30 42.22
C PRO A 29 -0.11 14.00 40.81
N GLY A 30 0.59 13.12 40.10
CA GLY A 30 0.30 12.71 38.74
C GLY A 30 -0.98 11.89 38.64
N GLY A 31 -1.69 12.04 37.51
CA GLY A 31 -2.86 11.22 37.20
C GLY A 31 -2.45 9.75 37.05
N HIS A 32 -3.40 8.83 37.09
CA HIS A 32 -3.11 7.38 37.03
C HIS A 32 -2.32 6.91 35.78
N GLY A 33 -2.13 7.76 34.77
CA GLY A 33 -1.23 7.53 33.62
C GLY A 33 0.27 7.85 33.87
N ASP A 34 0.63 8.29 35.08
CA ASP A 34 2.00 8.64 35.47
C ASP A 34 2.66 7.57 36.37
N VAL A 35 1.97 6.45 36.60
CA VAL A 35 2.54 5.28 37.30
C VAL A 35 3.18 4.35 36.27
N PRO A 36 4.45 3.95 36.44
CA PRO A 36 5.09 3.01 35.53
C PRO A 36 4.41 1.64 35.61
N ILE A 37 4.00 1.13 34.46
CA ILE A 37 3.38 -0.20 34.30
C ILE A 37 4.40 -1.27 33.92
N GLY A 38 5.64 -0.87 33.61
CA GLY A 38 6.68 -1.79 33.18
C GLY A 38 7.99 -1.10 32.82
N VAL A 39 8.92 -1.88 32.27
CA VAL A 39 10.25 -1.44 31.86
C VAL A 39 10.66 -2.06 30.54
N ILE A 40 11.49 -1.38 29.78
CA ILE A 40 12.08 -1.94 28.56
C ILE A 40 13.15 -2.97 28.94
N SER A 41 13.03 -4.19 28.42
CA SER A 41 14.02 -5.24 28.66
C SER A 41 15.07 -5.35 27.56
N ALA A 42 14.68 -5.14 26.30
CA ALA A 42 15.59 -5.23 25.17
C ALA A 42 15.12 -4.35 24.01
N ILE A 43 16.07 -3.87 23.22
CA ILE A 43 15.80 -3.04 22.03
C ILE A 43 16.59 -3.64 20.87
N ALA A 44 15.88 -3.94 19.79
CA ALA A 44 16.48 -4.28 18.51
C ALA A 44 15.90 -3.36 17.43
N GLY A 45 16.63 -3.22 16.31
CA GLY A 45 16.21 -2.33 15.22
C GLY A 45 14.85 -2.68 14.59
N ALA A 46 14.43 -3.95 14.66
CA ALA A 46 13.18 -4.43 14.07
C ALA A 46 12.05 -4.73 15.09
N SER A 47 12.38 -4.86 16.38
CA SER A 47 11.43 -5.09 17.46
C SER A 47 12.06 -4.76 18.80
N SER A 48 11.26 -4.25 19.74
CA SER A 48 11.71 -4.04 21.13
C SER A 48 10.87 -4.88 22.08
N ARG A 49 11.42 -5.20 23.24
CA ARG A 49 10.76 -5.99 24.28
C ARG A 49 10.54 -5.17 25.52
N VAL A 50 9.34 -5.29 26.07
CA VAL A 50 8.91 -4.68 27.33
C VAL A 50 8.58 -5.79 28.32
N LEU A 51 8.82 -5.52 29.61
CA LEU A 51 8.33 -6.31 30.72
C LEU A 51 7.28 -5.49 31.44
N LEU A 52 6.05 -5.98 31.48
CA LEU A 52 4.91 -5.34 32.12
C LEU A 52 4.58 -6.04 33.43
N ASP A 53 4.30 -5.27 34.47
CA ASP A 53 3.87 -5.79 35.75
C ASP A 53 2.34 -5.92 35.77
N ARG A 54 1.88 -7.16 35.99
CA ARG A 54 0.45 -7.45 36.11
C ARG A 54 -0.20 -6.73 37.30
N ALA A 55 0.53 -6.54 38.39
CA ALA A 55 0.01 -5.85 39.57
C ALA A 55 -0.19 -4.34 39.30
N ALA A 56 0.69 -3.73 38.50
CA ALA A 56 0.57 -2.34 38.08
C ALA A 56 -0.56 -2.13 37.05
N ILE A 57 -0.82 -3.12 36.19
CA ILE A 57 -1.90 -3.05 35.19
C ILE A 57 -3.28 -3.33 35.80
N ALA A 58 -3.38 -4.20 36.80
CA ALA A 58 -4.67 -4.64 37.34
C ALA A 58 -5.62 -3.50 37.79
N PRO A 59 -5.15 -2.40 38.44
CA PRO A 59 -6.00 -1.25 38.76
C PRO A 59 -6.51 -0.51 37.52
N LEU A 60 -5.75 -0.49 36.42
CA LEU A 60 -6.11 0.23 35.20
C LEU A 60 -7.30 -0.41 34.49
N LEU A 61 -7.48 -1.72 34.60
CA LEU A 61 -8.59 -2.46 33.98
C LEU A 61 -9.98 -1.96 34.38
N ALA A 62 -10.11 -1.36 35.57
CA ALA A 62 -11.37 -0.79 36.09
C ALA A 62 -11.47 0.72 35.90
N HIS A 63 -10.50 1.35 35.22
CA HIS A 63 -10.47 2.79 35.04
C HIS A 63 -11.57 3.26 34.07
N PRO A 64 -12.22 4.42 34.32
CA PRO A 64 -13.28 4.93 33.44
C PRO A 64 -12.80 5.32 32.04
N ASP A 65 -11.51 5.67 31.90
CA ASP A 65 -10.88 5.89 30.59
C ASP A 65 -10.65 4.55 29.87
N ALA A 66 -11.32 4.35 28.74
CA ALA A 66 -11.25 3.13 27.95
C ALA A 66 -9.84 2.82 27.43
N VAL A 67 -8.99 3.83 27.20
CA VAL A 67 -7.60 3.62 26.76
C VAL A 67 -6.75 3.07 27.88
N LEU A 68 -6.90 3.62 29.09
CA LEU A 68 -6.24 3.10 30.29
C LEU A 68 -6.75 1.70 30.65
N ALA A 69 -8.06 1.44 30.52
CA ALA A 69 -8.64 0.12 30.74
C ALA A 69 -8.17 -0.94 29.74
N ALA A 70 -7.78 -0.53 28.53
CA ALA A 70 -7.20 -1.39 27.53
C ALA A 70 -5.67 -1.58 27.69
N ALA A 71 -5.03 -0.90 28.66
CA ALA A 71 -3.60 -1.02 28.88
C ALA A 71 -3.22 -2.49 29.17
N GLY A 72 -2.16 -2.97 28.51
CA GLY A 72 -1.70 -4.35 28.66
C GLY A 72 -2.48 -5.38 27.83
N GLN A 73 -3.22 -4.94 26.80
CA GLN A 73 -3.80 -5.81 25.77
C GLN A 73 -2.97 -5.75 24.47
N VAL A 74 -3.09 -6.76 23.62
CA VAL A 74 -2.50 -6.72 22.27
C VAL A 74 -3.18 -5.62 21.45
N GLY A 75 -2.37 -4.78 20.79
CA GLY A 75 -2.83 -3.59 20.07
C GLY A 75 -2.98 -2.33 20.93
N SER A 76 -2.78 -2.43 22.25
CA SER A 76 -2.73 -1.25 23.12
C SER A 76 -1.44 -0.46 22.91
N GLN A 77 -1.50 0.84 23.20
CA GLN A 77 -0.35 1.73 23.09
C GLN A 77 0.25 1.99 24.47
N VAL A 78 1.57 2.11 24.50
CA VAL A 78 2.35 2.47 25.69
C VAL A 78 3.23 3.67 25.39
N LYS A 79 3.45 4.52 26.40
CA LYS A 79 4.35 5.66 26.31
C LYS A 79 5.62 5.41 27.11
N ILE A 80 6.76 5.83 26.59
CA ILE A 80 8.09 5.61 27.15
C ILE A 80 8.78 6.95 27.26
N ARG A 81 9.36 7.25 28.42
CA ARG A 81 10.08 8.52 28.62
C ARG A 81 11.52 8.40 28.13
N VAL A 82 11.95 9.32 27.26
CA VAL A 82 13.33 9.43 26.79
C VAL A 82 13.77 10.89 26.85
N GLY A 83 14.46 11.26 27.93
CA GLY A 83 14.85 12.63 28.19
C GLY A 83 13.62 13.52 28.37
N THR A 84 13.46 14.52 27.49
CA THR A 84 12.33 15.47 27.50
C THR A 84 11.21 15.11 26.51
N SER A 85 11.30 13.96 25.87
CA SER A 85 10.34 13.52 24.86
C SER A 85 9.73 12.17 25.25
N TRP A 86 8.51 11.96 24.81
CA TRP A 86 7.75 10.73 24.96
C TRP A 86 7.74 9.95 23.66
N ILE A 87 8.05 8.67 23.74
CA ILE A 87 7.96 7.74 22.61
C ILE A 87 6.69 6.92 22.78
N ILE A 88 5.88 6.83 21.72
CA ILE A 88 4.70 5.97 21.68
C ILE A 88 5.03 4.69 20.94
N ALA A 89 4.67 3.56 21.55
CA ALA A 89 4.85 2.24 20.97
C ALA A 89 3.55 1.42 21.02
N ASN A 90 3.36 0.53 20.06
CA ASN A 90 2.24 -0.39 19.98
C ASN A 90 2.64 -1.78 20.47
N VAL A 91 1.83 -2.40 21.31
CA VAL A 91 2.01 -3.77 21.80
C VAL A 91 1.58 -4.77 20.74
N ARG A 92 2.53 -5.52 20.18
CA ARG A 92 2.31 -6.50 19.12
C ARG A 92 1.92 -7.88 19.66
N SER A 93 2.57 -8.31 20.73
CA SER A 93 2.36 -9.62 21.33
C SER A 93 2.63 -9.55 22.83
N LEU A 94 2.00 -10.46 23.57
CA LEU A 94 2.16 -10.60 25.01
C LEU A 94 2.30 -12.08 25.35
N ALA A 95 3.24 -12.38 26.24
CA ALA A 95 3.49 -13.71 26.76
C ALA A 95 3.77 -13.62 28.25
N LEU A 96 3.26 -14.58 29.03
CA LEU A 96 3.58 -14.68 30.45
C LEU A 96 5.02 -15.20 30.60
N GLU A 97 5.85 -14.47 31.32
CA GLU A 97 7.22 -14.90 31.59
C GLU A 97 7.21 -15.95 32.72
N ALA A 98 7.34 -17.22 32.34
CA ALA A 98 7.17 -18.35 33.25
C ALA A 98 8.14 -18.34 34.45
N ALA A 99 9.32 -17.73 34.28
CA ALA A 99 10.34 -17.62 35.33
C ALA A 99 9.97 -16.62 36.43
N MET A 100 9.09 -15.64 36.15
CA MET A 100 8.77 -14.55 37.07
C MET A 100 7.29 -14.49 37.48
N GLY A 101 6.43 -15.31 36.85
CA GLY A 101 5.05 -15.66 37.26
C GLY A 101 4.01 -14.53 37.27
N SER A 102 4.45 -13.28 37.40
CA SER A 102 3.67 -12.05 37.54
C SER A 102 4.00 -11.01 36.46
N VAL A 103 5.03 -11.27 35.65
CA VAL A 103 5.53 -10.37 34.62
C VAL A 103 5.07 -10.86 33.24
N ILE A 104 4.59 -9.93 32.43
CA ILE A 104 4.20 -10.18 31.05
C ILE A 104 5.29 -9.60 30.15
N ALA A 105 5.94 -10.46 29.37
CA ALA A 105 6.84 -10.03 28.31
C ALA A 105 6.03 -9.66 27.08
N GLY A 106 6.28 -8.47 26.52
CA GLY A 106 5.63 -8.00 25.30
C GLY A 106 6.63 -7.62 24.22
N GLU A 107 6.27 -7.86 22.97
CA GLU A 107 6.95 -7.22 21.84
C GLU A 107 6.23 -5.92 21.50
N ILE A 108 7.01 -4.85 21.30
CA ILE A 108 6.51 -3.53 20.95
C ILE A 108 7.16 -2.99 19.69
N ASP A 109 6.38 -2.18 18.96
CA ASP A 109 6.80 -1.43 17.79
C ASP A 109 6.66 0.06 18.01
N PHE A 110 7.73 0.82 17.78
CA PHE A 110 7.68 2.26 17.91
C PHE A 110 6.86 2.89 16.79
N LEU A 111 5.90 3.74 17.17
CA LEU A 111 5.06 4.48 16.25
C LEU A 111 5.66 5.86 15.94
N GLY A 112 6.12 6.54 16.99
CA GLY A 112 6.63 7.91 16.89
C GLY A 112 7.01 8.49 18.24
N GLU A 113 7.36 9.76 18.22
CA GLU A 113 7.74 10.52 19.41
C GLU A 113 7.02 11.87 19.44
N GLY A 114 6.80 12.41 20.64
CA GLY A 114 6.30 13.77 20.85
C GLY A 114 7.00 14.40 22.05
N ASP A 115 6.97 15.72 22.12
CA ASP A 115 7.59 16.45 23.22
C ASP A 115 6.66 16.54 24.42
N GLU A 116 7.24 16.72 25.61
CA GLU A 116 6.47 16.93 26.84
C GLU A 116 6.20 18.42 27.04
N ASP A 117 4.93 18.79 27.13
CA ASP A 117 4.55 20.14 27.57
C ASP A 117 4.90 20.32 29.05
N ARG A 118 5.80 21.25 29.33
CA ARG A 118 6.29 21.55 30.70
C ARG A 118 5.20 22.03 31.65
N ALA A 119 4.09 22.57 31.13
CA ALA A 119 3.00 23.07 31.97
C ALA A 119 1.99 21.98 32.34
N THR A 120 1.75 21.02 31.45
CA THR A 120 0.64 20.05 31.59
C THR A 120 1.10 18.59 31.64
N GLY A 121 2.40 18.31 31.45
CA GLY A 121 2.95 16.97 31.29
C GLY A 121 2.39 16.22 30.08
N ALA A 122 1.69 16.91 29.17
CA ALA A 122 1.07 16.29 28.00
C ALA A 122 2.09 15.94 26.95
N LEU A 123 1.80 14.86 26.20
CA LEU A 123 2.37 14.70 24.87
C LEU A 123 1.88 15.85 23.97
N TYR A 124 2.80 16.49 23.24
CA TYR A 124 2.48 17.49 22.22
C TYR A 124 3.41 17.33 21.01
N GLY A 125 2.95 17.78 19.83
CA GLY A 125 3.78 17.83 18.63
C GLY A 125 4.22 16.44 18.14
N PHE A 126 3.31 15.46 18.22
CA PHE A 126 3.60 14.08 17.84
C PHE A 126 4.06 13.97 16.39
N ARG A 127 5.19 13.29 16.17
CA ARG A 127 5.73 12.96 14.85
C ARG A 127 5.93 11.46 14.69
N ARG A 128 5.66 10.95 13.49
CA ARG A 128 5.94 9.55 13.16
C ARG A 128 7.43 9.30 13.01
N GLY A 129 7.86 8.14 13.50
CA GLY A 129 9.27 7.78 13.57
C GLY A 129 9.93 8.25 14.87
N VAL A 130 10.99 7.55 15.26
CA VAL A 130 11.74 7.81 16.49
C VAL A 130 13.14 8.28 16.12
N THR A 131 13.57 9.39 16.70
CA THR A 131 14.92 9.94 16.48
C THR A 131 15.92 9.32 17.44
N ARG A 132 15.50 9.06 18.69
CA ARG A 132 16.34 8.46 19.73
C ARG A 132 15.64 7.25 20.32
N TYR A 133 16.26 6.08 20.15
CA TYR A 133 15.77 4.88 20.81
C TYR A 133 15.94 4.98 22.33
N PRO A 134 14.99 4.43 23.12
CA PRO A 134 15.16 4.36 24.56
C PRO A 134 16.35 3.45 24.94
N MET A 135 16.69 3.37 26.22
CA MET A 135 17.65 2.39 26.72
C MET A 135 16.90 1.25 27.44
N PRO A 136 17.45 0.02 27.47
CA PRO A 136 16.95 -1.00 28.39
C PRO A 136 16.96 -0.46 29.83
N GLY A 137 15.87 -0.69 30.56
CA GLY A 137 15.63 -0.13 31.90
C GLY A 137 14.74 1.11 31.92
N CYS A 138 14.48 1.77 30.78
CA CYS A 138 13.53 2.88 30.73
C CYS A 138 12.12 2.45 31.15
N GLU A 139 11.46 3.29 31.93
CA GLU A 139 10.10 3.08 32.41
C GLU A 139 9.07 3.22 31.30
N VAL A 140 8.03 2.40 31.38
CA VAL A 140 6.92 2.34 30.44
C VAL A 140 5.63 2.67 31.18
N PHE A 141 4.81 3.54 30.59
CA PHE A 141 3.57 4.05 31.16
C PHE A 141 2.40 3.76 30.22
N ALA A 142 1.19 3.73 30.79
CA ALA A 142 -0.04 3.60 30.01
C ALA A 142 -0.36 4.91 29.27
N VAL A 143 -0.93 4.79 28.07
CA VAL A 143 -1.40 5.95 27.27
C VAL A 143 -2.79 6.36 27.76
N THR A 144 -3.05 7.66 27.86
CA THR A 144 -4.37 8.21 28.19
C THR A 144 -5.16 8.58 26.94
N THR A 145 -6.48 8.77 27.06
CA THR A 145 -7.28 9.31 25.94
C THR A 145 -6.78 10.69 25.47
N ARG A 146 -6.25 11.52 26.37
CA ARG A 146 -5.64 12.82 25.99
C ARG A 146 -4.43 12.61 25.10
N ASP A 147 -3.52 11.72 25.48
CA ASP A 147 -2.31 11.43 24.71
C ASP A 147 -2.68 10.85 23.33
N LEU A 148 -3.67 9.94 23.29
CA LEU A 148 -4.15 9.35 22.05
C LEU A 148 -4.75 10.41 21.10
N ARG A 149 -5.46 11.40 21.64
CA ARG A 149 -5.98 12.52 20.85
C ARG A 149 -4.86 13.33 20.19
N GLU A 150 -3.73 13.53 20.86
CA GLU A 150 -2.56 14.22 20.30
C GLU A 150 -1.83 13.37 19.24
N VAL A 151 -1.72 12.05 19.46
CA VAL A 151 -1.12 11.12 18.48
C VAL A 151 -1.90 11.07 17.17
N TYR A 152 -3.23 11.10 17.26
CA TYR A 152 -4.15 11.04 16.12
C TYR A 152 -4.73 12.41 15.74
N ALA A 153 -4.24 13.49 16.35
CA ALA A 153 -4.65 14.84 15.99
C ALA A 153 -4.35 15.04 14.51
N ALA A 154 -5.38 15.37 13.75
CA ALA A 154 -5.18 15.82 12.40
C ALA A 154 -4.60 17.24 12.50
N GLU A 155 -3.36 17.40 12.05
CA GLU A 155 -2.77 18.74 11.82
C GLU A 155 -3.68 19.54 10.86
N ASP A 156 -3.43 20.85 10.69
CA ASP A 156 -4.14 21.77 9.77
C ASP A 156 -4.08 21.39 8.27
N ARG A 157 -3.69 20.16 7.94
CA ARG A 157 -3.67 19.60 6.59
C ARG A 157 -5.06 19.10 6.21
N ALA A 158 -5.34 19.09 4.90
CA ALA A 158 -6.56 18.52 4.35
C ALA A 158 -6.74 17.05 4.77
N ASN A 159 -7.75 16.80 5.59
CA ASN A 159 -8.03 15.49 6.16
C ASN A 159 -9.53 15.17 6.12
N ILE A 160 -9.84 13.87 6.11
CA ILE A 160 -11.21 13.36 6.19
C ILE A 160 -11.34 12.43 7.40
N ALA A 161 -12.39 12.62 8.19
CA ALA A 161 -12.72 11.70 9.28
C ALA A 161 -13.49 10.48 8.75
N ILE A 162 -12.94 9.29 8.97
CA ILE A 162 -13.52 8.01 8.53
C ILE A 162 -14.20 7.23 9.66
N GLY A 163 -14.00 7.63 10.91
CA GLY A 163 -14.52 6.92 12.08
C GLY A 163 -13.83 7.38 13.35
N THR A 164 -13.72 6.49 14.32
CA THR A 164 -13.04 6.74 15.59
C THR A 164 -11.95 5.71 15.84
N VAL A 165 -10.94 6.08 16.63
CA VAL A 165 -9.83 5.18 16.97
C VAL A 165 -10.22 4.31 18.16
N TYR A 166 -10.30 3.00 17.97
CA TYR A 166 -10.52 2.04 19.06
C TYR A 166 -9.36 2.13 20.09
N PRO A 167 -9.62 2.11 21.41
CA PRO A 167 -10.88 1.83 22.12
C PRO A 167 -11.73 3.08 22.45
N THR A 168 -11.35 4.26 21.97
CA THR A 168 -12.08 5.51 22.25
C THR A 168 -13.34 5.64 21.42
N THR A 169 -14.29 6.45 21.91
CA THR A 169 -15.53 6.78 21.19
C THR A 169 -15.52 8.20 20.61
N ASP A 170 -14.53 9.01 20.97
CA ASP A 170 -14.48 10.44 20.71
C ASP A 170 -13.25 10.89 19.91
N VAL A 171 -12.18 10.08 19.83
CA VAL A 171 -11.00 10.44 19.03
C VAL A 171 -11.26 10.11 17.56
N PRO A 172 -11.31 11.12 16.65
CA PRO A 172 -11.58 10.88 15.24
C PRO A 172 -10.39 10.19 14.56
N ALA A 173 -10.68 9.13 13.81
CA ALA A 173 -9.73 8.53 12.88
C ALA A 173 -9.75 9.34 11.58
N ALA A 174 -8.68 10.11 11.34
CA ALA A 174 -8.53 10.96 10.17
C ALA A 174 -7.56 10.36 9.13
N LEU A 175 -7.86 10.56 7.85
CA LEU A 175 -6.98 10.25 6.73
C LEU A 175 -6.55 11.54 6.03
N TYR A 176 -5.26 11.68 5.76
CA TYR A 176 -4.72 12.78 4.96
C TYR A 176 -4.96 12.53 3.47
N VAL A 177 -5.85 13.33 2.87
CA VAL A 177 -6.34 13.11 1.49
C VAL A 177 -5.22 13.29 0.47
N ASP A 178 -4.44 14.38 0.57
CA ASP A 178 -3.37 14.68 -0.40
C ASP A 178 -2.29 13.60 -0.42
N ALA A 179 -1.87 13.13 0.76
CA ALA A 179 -0.86 12.08 0.89
C ALA A 179 -1.37 10.73 0.33
N MET A 180 -2.65 10.44 0.51
CA MET A 180 -3.30 9.22 0.05
C MET A 180 -3.49 9.21 -1.47
N LEU A 181 -3.96 10.32 -2.06
CA LEU A 181 -4.15 10.44 -3.50
C LEU A 181 -2.82 10.55 -4.25
N GLY A 182 -1.80 11.19 -3.66
CA GLY A 182 -0.50 11.39 -4.30
C GLY A 182 0.39 10.14 -4.39
N LYS A 183 0.18 9.12 -3.56
CA LYS A 183 1.05 7.92 -3.48
C LYS A 183 0.39 6.63 -3.97
N HIS A 184 -0.84 6.72 -4.46
CA HIS A 184 -1.77 5.60 -4.63
C HIS A 184 -2.01 4.86 -3.30
N PHE A 185 -3.14 4.16 -3.20
CA PHE A 185 -3.44 3.36 -2.02
C PHE A 185 -4.16 2.08 -2.42
N ALA A 186 -4.10 1.09 -1.54
CA ALA A 186 -4.82 -0.17 -1.69
C ALA A 186 -5.67 -0.41 -0.44
N LEU A 187 -6.94 -0.75 -0.64
CA LEU A 187 -7.83 -1.18 0.42
C LEU A 187 -7.94 -2.71 0.39
N VAL A 188 -7.39 -3.37 1.42
CA VAL A 188 -7.28 -4.84 1.49
C VAL A 188 -8.02 -5.34 2.72
N GLY A 189 -8.68 -6.49 2.58
CA GLY A 189 -9.46 -7.11 3.65
C GLY A 189 -10.12 -8.39 3.16
N SER A 190 -10.44 -9.30 4.08
CA SER A 190 -11.17 -10.54 3.75
C SER A 190 -12.60 -10.23 3.28
N THR A 191 -13.29 -11.19 2.67
CA THR A 191 -14.72 -11.04 2.33
C THR A 191 -15.53 -10.80 3.60
N GLY A 192 -16.41 -9.80 3.60
CA GLY A 192 -17.23 -9.44 4.77
C GLY A 192 -16.58 -8.49 5.78
N THR A 193 -15.33 -8.05 5.58
CA THR A 193 -14.64 -7.10 6.49
C THR A 193 -15.00 -5.62 6.26
N GLY A 194 -15.97 -5.34 5.39
CA GLY A 194 -16.42 -3.96 5.13
C GLY A 194 -15.60 -3.17 4.11
N LYS A 195 -14.82 -3.83 3.23
CA LYS A 195 -14.05 -3.15 2.16
C LYS A 195 -14.90 -2.19 1.33
N SER A 196 -16.01 -2.66 0.77
CA SER A 196 -16.85 -1.83 -0.10
C SER A 196 -17.52 -0.68 0.68
N THR A 197 -17.92 -0.92 1.93
CA THR A 197 -18.45 0.11 2.82
C THR A 197 -17.40 1.18 3.14
N ALA A 198 -16.18 0.78 3.48
CA ALA A 198 -15.09 1.70 3.76
C ALA A 198 -14.67 2.50 2.52
N ALA A 199 -14.60 1.86 1.34
CA ALA A 199 -14.34 2.54 0.08
C ALA A 199 -15.42 3.58 -0.24
N ALA A 200 -16.70 3.23 -0.11
CA ALA A 200 -17.80 4.16 -0.32
C ALA A 200 -17.72 5.36 0.63
N LEU A 201 -17.52 5.11 1.93
CA LEU A 201 -17.37 6.16 2.94
C LEU A 201 -16.24 7.13 2.62
N ILE A 202 -15.05 6.59 2.33
CA ILE A 202 -13.87 7.40 2.00
C ILE A 202 -14.16 8.29 0.79
N LEU A 203 -14.72 7.72 -0.28
CA LEU A 203 -14.96 8.44 -1.52
C LEU A 203 -16.05 9.51 -1.36
N HIS A 204 -17.11 9.25 -0.61
CA HIS A 204 -18.09 10.28 -0.26
C HIS A 204 -17.45 11.46 0.47
N ARG A 205 -16.59 11.18 1.46
CA ARG A 205 -15.88 12.24 2.20
C ARG A 205 -14.90 13.03 1.33
N ILE A 206 -14.24 12.37 0.37
CA ILE A 206 -13.37 13.06 -0.60
C ILE A 206 -14.19 13.98 -1.50
N CYS A 207 -15.35 13.52 -2.01
CA CYS A 207 -16.24 14.36 -2.80
C CYS A 207 -16.78 15.56 -2.02
N ASP A 208 -17.11 15.37 -0.73
CA ASP A 208 -17.56 16.47 0.15
C ASP A 208 -16.46 17.51 0.37
N LEU A 209 -15.21 17.07 0.56
CA LEU A 209 -14.06 17.95 0.77
C LEU A 209 -13.65 18.69 -0.52
N ALA A 210 -13.71 18.00 -1.66
CA ALA A 210 -13.27 18.51 -2.95
C ALA A 210 -14.41 18.40 -3.99
N PRO A 211 -15.35 19.35 -4.03
CA PRO A 211 -16.50 19.31 -4.94
C PRO A 211 -16.12 19.43 -6.43
N GLN A 212 -14.92 19.93 -6.72
CA GLN A 212 -14.35 19.99 -8.07
C GLN A 212 -13.51 18.73 -8.41
N GLY A 213 -13.41 17.77 -7.48
CA GLY A 213 -12.69 16.53 -7.68
C GLY A 213 -13.48 15.57 -8.58
N HIS A 214 -12.80 14.93 -9.53
CA HIS A 214 -13.39 13.92 -10.39
C HIS A 214 -12.84 12.54 -10.03
N ILE A 215 -13.74 11.63 -9.68
CA ILE A 215 -13.42 10.23 -9.36
C ILE A 215 -14.08 9.34 -10.41
N VAL A 216 -13.26 8.54 -11.09
CA VAL A 216 -13.76 7.49 -11.99
C VAL A 216 -13.67 6.16 -11.26
N MET A 217 -14.81 5.52 -11.07
CA MET A 217 -14.90 4.21 -10.43
C MET A 217 -15.25 3.14 -11.46
N ILE A 218 -14.45 2.08 -11.50
CA ILE A 218 -14.72 0.88 -12.29
C ILE A 218 -15.29 -0.17 -11.35
N ASP A 219 -16.59 -0.41 -11.45
CA ASP A 219 -17.32 -1.32 -10.58
C ASP A 219 -17.82 -2.55 -11.36
N PRO A 220 -17.05 -3.64 -11.42
CA PRO A 220 -17.45 -4.84 -12.15
C PRO A 220 -18.60 -5.62 -11.48
N HIS A 221 -18.86 -5.37 -10.20
CA HIS A 221 -19.87 -6.09 -9.43
C HIS A 221 -21.17 -5.30 -9.24
N GLY A 222 -21.15 -3.99 -9.51
CA GLY A 222 -22.30 -3.11 -9.35
C GLY A 222 -22.65 -2.82 -7.89
N GLU A 223 -21.70 -2.95 -6.97
CA GLU A 223 -21.91 -2.75 -5.53
C GLU A 223 -22.08 -1.27 -5.15
N TYR A 224 -21.52 -0.34 -5.94
CA TYR A 224 -21.41 1.07 -5.58
C TYR A 224 -22.44 1.97 -6.26
N ALA A 225 -23.11 1.50 -7.31
CA ALA A 225 -24.09 2.29 -8.06
C ALA A 225 -25.19 2.90 -7.18
N ALA A 226 -25.67 2.13 -6.19
CA ALA A 226 -26.68 2.61 -5.24
C ALA A 226 -26.12 3.64 -4.25
N ALA A 227 -24.84 3.55 -3.87
CA ALA A 227 -24.22 4.48 -2.93
C ALA A 227 -24.01 5.88 -3.54
N PHE A 228 -23.65 5.95 -4.82
CA PHE A 228 -23.32 7.20 -5.51
C PHE A 228 -24.45 7.76 -6.39
N GLY A 229 -25.68 7.26 -6.27
CA GLY A 229 -26.79 7.65 -7.15
C GLY A 229 -27.14 9.15 -7.12
N THR A 230 -26.87 9.85 -6.02
CA THR A 230 -27.14 11.30 -5.87
C THR A 230 -25.95 12.19 -6.27
N ASN A 231 -24.72 11.66 -6.19
CA ASN A 231 -23.48 12.44 -6.28
C ASN A 231 -22.63 12.09 -7.50
N GLY A 232 -23.08 11.17 -8.37
CA GLY A 232 -22.32 10.71 -9.52
C GLY A 232 -23.19 10.37 -10.73
N ALA A 233 -22.55 10.32 -11.89
CA ALA A 233 -23.14 9.79 -13.11
C ALA A 233 -22.81 8.30 -13.22
N ILE A 234 -23.84 7.46 -13.33
CA ILE A 234 -23.66 6.02 -13.47
C ILE A 234 -23.61 5.69 -14.95
N HIS A 235 -22.50 5.12 -15.40
CA HIS A 235 -22.33 4.66 -16.76
C HIS A 235 -22.31 3.13 -16.86
N ASP A 236 -23.24 2.58 -17.64
CA ASP A 236 -23.39 1.15 -17.92
C ASP A 236 -23.16 0.85 -19.42
N VAL A 237 -23.29 -0.41 -19.83
CA VAL A 237 -23.11 -0.82 -21.24
C VAL A 237 -24.13 -0.15 -22.18
N SER A 238 -25.27 0.29 -21.67
CA SER A 238 -26.34 0.90 -22.47
C SER A 238 -26.11 2.39 -22.74
N ASN A 239 -25.44 3.09 -21.81
CA ASN A 239 -25.28 4.54 -21.86
C ASN A 239 -23.81 4.98 -22.06
N LEU A 240 -22.83 4.10 -21.86
CA LEU A 240 -21.42 4.42 -22.00
C LEU A 240 -21.06 4.51 -23.49
N GLN A 241 -21.06 5.75 -23.99
CA GLN A 241 -20.65 6.05 -25.35
C GLN A 241 -19.16 6.39 -25.35
N MET A 242 -18.31 5.38 -25.59
CA MET A 242 -16.89 5.64 -25.88
C MET A 242 -16.71 6.01 -27.35
N PRO A 243 -16.19 7.22 -27.66
CA PRO A 243 -15.95 7.60 -29.03
C PRO A 243 -14.84 6.75 -29.63
N TYR A 244 -15.15 5.94 -30.65
CA TYR A 244 -14.17 5.03 -31.27
C TYR A 244 -12.96 5.75 -31.87
N TRP A 245 -13.10 7.03 -32.22
CA TRP A 245 -12.01 7.84 -32.78
C TRP A 245 -10.97 8.29 -31.75
N LEU A 246 -11.27 8.16 -30.44
CA LEU A 246 -10.33 8.43 -29.36
C LEU A 246 -9.39 7.23 -29.13
N MET A 247 -9.76 6.04 -29.61
CA MET A 247 -8.95 4.85 -29.47
C MET A 247 -7.63 4.96 -30.26
N ASN A 248 -6.56 4.41 -29.70
CA ASN A 248 -5.25 4.31 -30.34
C ASN A 248 -5.28 3.28 -31.48
N PHE A 249 -4.28 3.29 -32.35
CA PHE A 249 -4.16 2.34 -33.45
C PHE A 249 -4.08 0.88 -32.96
N GLU A 250 -3.39 0.63 -31.85
CA GLU A 250 -3.28 -0.71 -31.26
C GLU A 250 -4.65 -1.24 -30.81
N GLU A 251 -5.46 -0.40 -30.16
CA GLU A 251 -6.83 -0.73 -29.75
C GLU A 251 -7.73 -0.98 -30.96
N HIS A 252 -7.58 -0.19 -32.03
CA HIS A 252 -8.25 -0.47 -33.30
C HIS A 252 -7.86 -1.83 -33.88
N CYS A 253 -6.58 -2.19 -33.81
CA CYS A 253 -6.10 -3.47 -34.28
C CYS A 253 -6.67 -4.62 -33.45
N GLU A 254 -6.81 -4.45 -32.14
CA GLU A 254 -7.46 -5.44 -31.26
C GLU A 254 -8.95 -5.61 -31.59
N VAL A 255 -9.66 -4.52 -31.85
CA VAL A 255 -11.11 -4.55 -32.14
C VAL A 255 -11.40 -5.11 -33.54
N PHE A 256 -10.63 -4.73 -34.57
CA PHE A 256 -10.95 -5.05 -35.96
C PHE A 256 -10.21 -6.26 -36.52
N LEU A 257 -9.00 -6.57 -36.04
CA LEU A 257 -8.18 -7.65 -36.61
C LEU A 257 -8.38 -8.95 -35.86
N THR A 258 -8.94 -9.94 -36.56
CA THR A 258 -9.05 -11.33 -36.08
C THR A 258 -7.86 -12.21 -36.51
N SER A 259 -6.98 -11.69 -37.36
CA SER A 259 -5.79 -12.40 -37.85
C SER A 259 -4.70 -12.50 -36.79
N THR A 260 -3.88 -13.54 -36.92
CA THR A 260 -2.77 -13.86 -36.02
C THR A 260 -1.48 -14.07 -36.82
N GLY A 261 -0.32 -13.93 -36.16
CA GLY A 261 0.99 -14.11 -36.80
C GLY A 261 1.30 -13.02 -37.84
N GLU A 262 2.05 -13.37 -38.88
CA GLU A 262 2.48 -12.44 -39.94
C GLU A 262 1.30 -11.77 -40.64
N GLN A 263 0.18 -12.48 -40.81
CA GLN A 263 -1.02 -11.94 -41.44
C GLN A 263 -1.60 -10.75 -40.66
N ARG A 264 -1.47 -10.73 -39.33
CA ARG A 264 -1.90 -9.61 -38.49
C ARG A 264 -1.12 -8.34 -38.80
N GLN A 265 0.18 -8.46 -39.08
CA GLN A 265 1.02 -7.31 -39.41
C GLN A 265 0.59 -6.68 -40.74
N PHE A 266 0.34 -7.51 -41.75
CA PHE A 266 -0.16 -7.04 -43.04
C PHE A 266 -1.54 -6.36 -42.90
N ASP A 267 -2.46 -6.97 -42.15
CA ASP A 267 -3.79 -6.39 -41.95
C ASP A 267 -3.75 -5.09 -41.12
N ALA A 268 -2.82 -4.98 -40.16
CA ALA A 268 -2.57 -3.77 -39.41
C ALA A 268 -2.08 -2.63 -40.32
N ASP A 269 -1.10 -2.88 -41.20
CA ASP A 269 -0.63 -1.88 -42.16
C ASP A 269 -1.74 -1.38 -43.09
N ILE A 270 -2.67 -2.27 -43.47
CA ILE A 270 -3.85 -1.92 -44.26
C ILE A 270 -4.81 -1.06 -43.44
N LEU A 271 -5.08 -1.46 -42.19
CA LEU A 271 -5.95 -0.74 -41.27
C LEU A 271 -5.42 0.68 -41.01
N ALA A 272 -4.11 0.84 -40.80
CA ALA A 272 -3.46 2.13 -40.63
C ALA A 272 -3.72 3.06 -41.82
N LYS A 273 -3.56 2.56 -43.05
CA LYS A 273 -3.84 3.31 -44.29
C LYS A 273 -5.32 3.63 -44.47
N CYS A 274 -6.24 2.81 -43.93
CA CYS A 274 -7.67 3.07 -43.98
C CYS A 274 -8.08 4.13 -42.96
N LEU A 275 -7.55 4.06 -41.73
CA LEU A 275 -7.78 5.03 -40.67
C LEU A 275 -7.26 6.41 -41.06
N LEU A 276 -6.05 6.51 -41.62
CA LEU A 276 -5.49 7.77 -42.09
C LEU A 276 -6.37 8.39 -43.18
N ALA A 277 -6.83 7.59 -44.15
CA ALA A 277 -7.72 8.06 -45.21
C ALA A 277 -9.09 8.51 -44.67
N ALA A 278 -9.66 7.79 -43.69
CA ALA A 278 -10.93 8.16 -43.06
C ALA A 278 -10.80 9.46 -42.25
N ARG A 279 -9.71 9.63 -41.50
CA ARG A 279 -9.41 10.85 -40.73
C ARG A 279 -9.13 12.05 -41.64
N ALA A 280 -8.45 11.85 -42.78
CA ALA A 280 -8.18 12.90 -43.76
C ALA A 280 -9.43 13.45 -44.47
N LYS A 281 -10.50 12.65 -44.56
CA LYS A 281 -11.79 13.11 -45.10
C LYS A 281 -12.53 14.04 -44.15
N SER A 282 -12.27 13.96 -42.85
CA SER A 282 -12.88 14.83 -41.85
C SER A 282 -12.40 16.26 -42.04
N ARG A 283 -13.30 17.24 -41.87
CA ARG A 283 -12.98 18.68 -41.99
C ARG A 283 -11.80 19.09 -41.10
N LEU A 284 -11.71 18.51 -39.90
CA LEU A 284 -10.62 18.74 -38.96
C LEU A 284 -9.30 18.11 -39.42
N GLY A 285 -9.36 16.97 -40.12
CA GLY A 285 -8.19 16.32 -40.69
C GLY A 285 -7.59 17.09 -41.86
N GLN A 286 -8.40 17.80 -42.63
CA GLN A 286 -7.94 18.64 -43.76
C GLN A 286 -7.18 19.90 -43.31
N ALA A 287 -7.44 20.38 -42.10
CA ALA A 287 -6.75 21.54 -41.54
C ALA A 287 -5.33 21.22 -41.03
N ILE A 288 -5.00 19.94 -40.82
CA ILE A 288 -3.75 19.50 -40.23
C ILE A 288 -2.80 19.03 -41.34
N ALA A 289 -1.69 19.75 -41.52
CA ALA A 289 -0.72 19.46 -42.58
C ALA A 289 -0.03 18.09 -42.45
N LYS A 290 0.08 17.54 -41.22
CA LYS A 290 0.77 16.27 -40.95
C LYS A 290 -0.11 15.38 -40.07
N LEU A 291 -0.99 14.62 -40.71
CA LEU A 291 -1.93 13.72 -40.05
C LEU A 291 -1.26 12.38 -39.70
N THR A 292 -1.40 11.94 -38.45
CA THR A 292 -0.96 10.62 -37.98
C THR A 292 -2.15 9.67 -37.77
N VAL A 293 -1.87 8.37 -37.69
CA VAL A 293 -2.90 7.33 -37.49
C VAL A 293 -3.56 7.44 -36.12
N ASP A 294 -2.86 7.95 -35.11
CA ASP A 294 -3.34 8.11 -33.73
C ASP A 294 -3.95 9.49 -33.44
N ALA A 295 -4.00 10.42 -34.40
CA ALA A 295 -4.53 11.76 -34.18
C ALA A 295 -6.03 11.74 -33.83
N PRO A 296 -6.48 12.25 -32.66
CA PRO A 296 -7.85 12.09 -32.14
C PRO A 296 -8.88 12.93 -32.92
N ILE A 297 -9.11 12.56 -34.19
CA ILE A 297 -9.96 13.26 -35.13
C ILE A 297 -11.22 12.44 -35.36
N PRO A 298 -12.41 13.00 -35.11
CA PRO A 298 -13.67 12.36 -35.45
C PRO A 298 -13.73 12.01 -36.94
N TYR A 299 -13.99 10.75 -37.24
CA TYR A 299 -14.24 10.22 -38.59
C TYR A 299 -15.46 9.31 -38.55
N LEU A 300 -16.15 9.09 -39.67
CA LEU A 300 -17.32 8.20 -39.72
C LEU A 300 -16.89 6.74 -39.96
N LEU A 301 -17.53 5.78 -39.29
CA LEU A 301 -17.29 4.35 -39.55
C LEU A 301 -17.66 3.94 -40.99
N SER A 302 -18.59 4.64 -41.62
CA SER A 302 -18.91 4.46 -43.04
C SER A 302 -17.71 4.78 -43.94
N ASP A 303 -16.93 5.81 -43.62
CA ASP A 303 -15.72 6.16 -44.38
C ASP A 303 -14.60 5.14 -44.20
N LEU A 304 -14.48 4.60 -42.99
CA LEU A 304 -13.53 3.53 -42.70
C LEU A 304 -13.91 2.25 -43.45
N THR A 305 -15.18 1.85 -43.41
CA THR A 305 -15.68 0.64 -44.08
C THR A 305 -15.70 0.77 -45.61
N ALA A 306 -15.97 1.95 -46.16
CA ALA A 306 -15.84 2.21 -47.60
C ALA A 306 -14.38 2.13 -48.05
N SER A 307 -13.45 2.68 -47.26
CA SER A 307 -12.02 2.64 -47.55
C SER A 307 -11.44 1.24 -47.43
N SER A 308 -11.90 0.45 -46.44
CA SER A 308 -11.52 -0.94 -46.30
C SER A 308 -12.14 -1.78 -47.43
N ALA A 309 -13.44 -1.71 -47.71
CA ALA A 309 -14.04 -2.47 -48.82
C ALA A 309 -13.34 -2.18 -50.16
N SER A 310 -13.02 -0.92 -50.46
CA SER A 310 -12.29 -0.55 -51.69
C SER A 310 -10.86 -1.10 -51.73
N LYS A 311 -10.10 -0.99 -50.62
CA LYS A 311 -8.70 -1.45 -50.56
C LYS A 311 -8.59 -2.96 -50.39
N TRP A 312 -9.52 -3.62 -49.73
CA TRP A 312 -9.54 -5.07 -49.62
C TRP A 312 -9.92 -5.71 -50.96
N VAL A 313 -10.96 -5.19 -51.65
CA VAL A 313 -11.35 -5.65 -53.00
C VAL A 313 -10.25 -5.40 -54.05
N ARG A 314 -9.52 -4.27 -53.95
CA ARG A 314 -8.43 -3.94 -54.88
C ARG A 314 -7.22 -4.88 -54.77
N TRP A 315 -7.10 -5.63 -53.68
CA TRP A 315 -5.99 -6.56 -53.44
C TRP A 315 -6.43 -8.04 -53.44
N THR A 316 -7.73 -8.33 -53.32
CA THR A 316 -8.29 -9.67 -53.52
C THR A 316 -8.65 -9.98 -54.98
N ALA A 317 -8.12 -9.25 -55.97
CA ALA A 317 -8.25 -9.62 -57.37
C ALA A 317 -7.11 -10.59 -57.75
N PRO A 318 -7.33 -11.91 -57.88
CA PRO A 318 -6.35 -12.77 -58.50
C PRO A 318 -6.45 -12.60 -60.02
N ALA A 319 -5.33 -12.75 -60.72
CA ALA A 319 -5.37 -13.15 -62.12
C ALA A 319 -5.91 -14.58 -62.21
N THR A 320 -7.23 -14.78 -62.04
CA THR A 320 -8.13 -15.89 -62.45
C THR A 320 -9.44 -15.76 -61.64
N PRO A 321 -10.64 -15.90 -62.24
CA PRO A 321 -11.90 -15.62 -61.55
C PRO A 321 -12.40 -16.86 -60.78
N ALA A 322 -12.67 -16.70 -59.49
CA ALA A 322 -13.60 -17.58 -58.75
C ALA A 322 -14.45 -16.72 -57.80
N PRO A 323 -15.77 -16.95 -57.73
CA PRO A 323 -16.67 -16.06 -57.03
C PRO A 323 -16.66 -16.38 -55.54
N ILE A 324 -16.43 -15.38 -54.70
CA ILE A 324 -16.85 -15.41 -53.30
C ILE A 324 -17.81 -14.25 -53.10
N CYS A 325 -19.06 -14.50 -53.52
CA CYS A 325 -20.22 -13.79 -53.01
C CYS A 325 -20.75 -14.61 -51.83
N GLY A 326 -20.80 -14.03 -50.63
CA GLY A 326 -21.29 -14.78 -49.48
C GLY A 326 -21.25 -14.09 -48.12
N SER A 327 -21.60 -12.81 -48.00
CA SER A 327 -22.11 -12.27 -46.71
C SER A 327 -22.83 -10.92 -46.86
N ARG A 328 -23.68 -10.78 -47.87
CA ARG A 328 -24.72 -9.74 -47.88
C ARG A 328 -25.97 -10.26 -47.16
N ALA A 329 -25.85 -10.61 -45.88
CA ALA A 329 -26.99 -10.89 -44.97
C ALA A 329 -26.50 -11.23 -43.54
N ARG A 330 -26.08 -10.22 -42.76
CA ARG A 330 -26.28 -10.24 -41.29
C ARG A 330 -26.18 -8.85 -40.66
N SER A 331 -26.85 -7.86 -41.24
CA SER A 331 -27.05 -6.54 -40.62
C SER A 331 -28.45 -6.43 -39.99
N THR A 332 -28.86 -7.38 -39.14
CA THR A 332 -30.06 -7.27 -38.29
C THR A 332 -30.06 -8.32 -37.17
N ARG A 333 -28.92 -8.56 -36.52
CA ARG A 333 -28.89 -9.11 -35.17
C ARG A 333 -27.76 -8.44 -34.40
N SER A 334 -28.15 -7.44 -33.60
CA SER A 334 -27.39 -6.97 -32.45
C SER A 334 -26.96 -8.18 -31.62
N ARG A 335 -25.69 -8.58 -31.76
CA ARG A 335 -25.03 -9.35 -30.71
C ARG A 335 -24.61 -8.33 -29.67
N PRO A 336 -25.06 -8.44 -28.41
CA PRO A 336 -24.53 -7.58 -27.36
C PRO A 336 -23.03 -7.79 -27.29
N ILE A 337 -22.30 -6.69 -27.20
CA ILE A 337 -20.89 -6.68 -26.80
C ILE A 337 -20.82 -7.51 -25.52
N ARG A 338 -20.16 -8.67 -25.61
CA ARG A 338 -19.98 -9.55 -24.47
C ARG A 338 -19.09 -8.82 -23.48
N ALA A 339 -19.70 -8.24 -22.45
CA ALA A 339 -19.02 -7.86 -21.24
C ALA A 339 -18.24 -9.08 -20.75
N MET A 340 -16.92 -8.94 -20.66
CA MET A 340 -16.04 -9.92 -20.03
C MET A 340 -16.29 -9.88 -18.51
N ALA A 341 -17.36 -10.54 -18.08
CA ALA A 341 -17.55 -10.93 -16.70
C ALA A 341 -16.80 -12.24 -16.49
N SER A 342 -15.58 -12.19 -15.94
CA SER A 342 -14.91 -13.37 -15.41
C SER A 342 -15.50 -13.69 -14.04
N CYS A 343 -16.61 -14.44 -14.03
CA CYS A 343 -17.10 -15.10 -12.83
C CYS A 343 -16.46 -16.49 -12.76
N SER A 344 -15.39 -16.62 -11.96
CA SER A 344 -14.69 -17.88 -11.75
C SER A 344 -15.24 -18.64 -10.55
N ARG A 345 -16.20 -19.56 -10.77
CA ARG A 345 -16.48 -20.77 -9.97
C ARG A 345 -17.24 -21.74 -10.89
N GLY A 346 -16.87 -22.98 -11.17
CA GLY A 346 -15.71 -23.81 -10.89
C GLY A 346 -16.04 -25.17 -11.50
N CYS A 347 -15.11 -25.82 -12.22
CA CYS A 347 -15.10 -27.27 -12.30
C CYS A 347 -13.73 -27.80 -12.75
N SER A 348 -13.38 -28.91 -12.12
CA SER A 348 -12.14 -29.67 -12.04
C SER A 348 -11.37 -30.00 -13.33
N SER A 349 -10.06 -30.12 -13.11
CA SER A 349 -9.14 -31.12 -13.69
C SER A 349 -8.78 -31.04 -15.17
N ARG A 350 -7.59 -30.51 -15.47
CA ARG A 350 -6.44 -31.28 -16.01
C ARG A 350 -5.22 -30.37 -16.25
N THR A 351 -4.27 -30.51 -15.33
CA THR A 351 -2.83 -30.76 -15.57
C THR A 351 -2.13 -30.04 -16.74
N ARG A 352 -1.27 -29.05 -16.42
CA ARG A 352 0.15 -29.03 -16.85
C ARG A 352 0.94 -27.98 -16.05
N TRP A 353 1.34 -28.33 -14.83
CA TRP A 353 2.42 -27.64 -14.11
C TRP A 353 3.77 -28.16 -14.61
N ARG A 354 4.63 -27.27 -15.10
CA ARG A 354 6.04 -27.57 -15.39
C ARG A 354 6.82 -27.50 -14.08
N ARG A 355 7.56 -28.59 -13.83
CA ARG A 355 8.47 -28.84 -12.71
C ARG A 355 9.55 -27.75 -12.60
N PHE A 356 9.71 -27.18 -11.40
CA PHE A 356 11.02 -26.83 -10.85
C PHE A 356 11.31 -27.89 -9.77
N SER A 357 12.19 -28.82 -10.10
CA SER A 357 12.62 -29.88 -9.20
C SER A 357 13.71 -29.37 -8.26
N SER A 358 13.46 -29.57 -6.98
CA SER A 358 14.40 -29.62 -5.87
C SER A 358 15.53 -30.61 -6.14
N ALA A 359 16.72 -30.28 -5.64
CA ALA A 359 17.78 -31.25 -5.34
C ALA A 359 18.27 -30.97 -3.91
N SER A 360 17.95 -31.91 -3.04
CA SER A 360 18.36 -31.98 -1.65
C SER A 360 19.85 -32.29 -1.49
N SER A 361 20.36 -31.81 -0.35
CA SER A 361 21.51 -32.30 0.40
C SER A 361 21.81 -33.80 0.32
N ALA A 362 23.07 -34.15 0.05
CA ALA A 362 23.80 -35.26 0.67
C ALA A 362 25.32 -35.18 0.36
N CYS A 363 26.17 -35.16 1.39
CA CYS A 363 27.60 -35.49 1.30
C CYS A 363 27.79 -36.97 0.93
N PRO A 364 28.96 -37.36 0.37
CA PRO A 364 30.04 -37.88 1.23
C PRO A 364 31.49 -37.57 0.78
N ALA A 365 32.36 -37.45 1.79
CA ALA A 365 33.68 -38.08 1.96
C ALA A 365 34.75 -38.10 0.82
N THR A 366 35.85 -37.38 1.09
CA THR A 366 37.28 -37.78 0.96
C THR A 366 37.75 -38.70 -0.17
N ALA A 367 38.65 -38.17 -1.03
CA ALA A 367 39.97 -38.73 -1.35
C ALA A 367 40.68 -37.91 -2.45
N GLY A 368 42.02 -37.80 -2.39
CA GLY A 368 42.85 -37.51 -3.58
C GLY A 368 43.85 -36.37 -3.47
N ARG A 369 45.05 -36.69 -2.96
CA ARG A 369 46.26 -35.84 -2.98
C ARG A 369 46.85 -35.67 -4.39
N SER A 370 47.54 -34.55 -4.61
CA SER A 370 48.93 -34.39 -5.17
C SER A 370 49.03 -33.14 -6.06
N ARG A 371 49.83 -32.13 -5.67
CA ARG A 371 51.17 -31.77 -6.20
C ARG A 371 51.15 -31.57 -7.73
N SER A 372 51.70 -30.53 -8.37
CA SER A 372 52.73 -29.52 -8.09
C SER A 372 52.89 -28.76 -9.44
N SER A 373 53.17 -27.46 -9.56
CA SER A 373 54.52 -26.87 -9.50
C SER A 373 54.56 -25.60 -10.40
N MET A 374 55.44 -24.65 -10.02
CA MET A 374 56.11 -23.63 -10.84
C MET A 374 55.27 -22.45 -11.39
N CYS A 375 55.72 -21.18 -11.40
CA CYS A 375 56.97 -20.54 -10.98
C CYS A 375 56.81 -19.00 -10.96
N ARG A 376 57.42 -18.34 -9.96
CA ARG A 376 58.22 -17.06 -9.96
C ARG A 376 57.74 -15.83 -10.76
N ALA A 377 57.48 -14.67 -10.12
CA ALA A 377 58.42 -13.60 -9.69
C ALA A 377 58.95 -12.76 -10.88
N CYS A 378 58.95 -11.41 -10.93
CA CYS A 378 59.42 -10.37 -10.00
C CYS A 378 58.89 -8.99 -10.49
N ARG A 379 58.30 -8.12 -9.65
CA ARG A 379 58.87 -6.95 -8.92
C ARG A 379 59.05 -5.62 -9.71
N ARG A 380 58.28 -4.61 -9.21
CA ARG A 380 58.59 -3.19 -8.88
C ARG A 380 59.06 -2.27 -10.03
N THR A 381 58.44 -1.10 -10.23
CA THR A 381 58.64 0.13 -9.44
C THR A 381 57.68 1.25 -9.88
N SER A 382 57.35 2.18 -8.98
CA SER A 382 56.63 3.46 -9.19
C SER A 382 57.51 4.60 -8.64
N PRO A 383 57.12 5.91 -8.68
CA PRO A 383 56.53 6.80 -9.70
C PRO A 383 57.46 8.06 -9.92
N PRO A 384 57.04 9.27 -10.43
CA PRO A 384 56.20 10.25 -9.69
C PRO A 384 55.31 11.27 -10.49
N SER A 385 54.31 11.82 -9.78
CA SER A 385 53.67 13.17 -9.72
C SER A 385 53.48 14.18 -10.89
N SER A 386 52.22 14.70 -10.98
CA SER A 386 51.75 16.13 -10.92
C SER A 386 51.22 16.90 -12.15
N SER A 387 50.15 17.69 -11.87
CA SER A 387 49.55 18.90 -12.51
C SER A 387 48.08 18.71 -12.96
N ARG A 388 47.06 19.19 -12.22
CA ARG A 388 46.42 20.54 -12.22
C ARG A 388 46.14 21.13 -13.62
N CYS A 389 44.86 21.32 -13.94
CA CYS A 389 44.38 22.42 -14.78
C CYS A 389 42.91 22.76 -14.45
N SER A 390 42.63 24.05 -14.45
CA SER A 390 41.41 24.75 -14.07
C SER A 390 40.91 25.60 -15.26
N HIS A 391 39.59 25.73 -15.36
CA HIS A 391 38.79 26.82 -15.96
C HIS A 391 38.98 27.22 -17.43
N GLY A 392 37.83 27.25 -18.10
CA GLY A 392 37.44 28.09 -19.24
C GLY A 392 35.94 28.33 -19.15
#